data_AF-A0A6N0WZJ1-F1
#
_entry.id   AF-A0A6N0WZJ1-F1
#
_cell.length_a   1.000
_cell.length_b   1.000
_cell.length_c   1.000
_cell.angle_alpha   90.00
_cell.angle_beta   90.00
_cell.angle_gamma   90.00
#
_symmetry.space_group_name_H-M   'P 1'
#
loop_
_entity.id
_entity.type
_entity.pdbx_description
1 polymer ?
#
loop_
_entity_poly.entity_id
_entity_poly.type
_entity_poly.pdbx_seq_one_letter_code
_entity_poly.pdbx_strand_id
1 'polypeptide(L)' 'MVHVTGHELILELKADEELREIPVMAVTAYAGRDDEDRIRAAGAVAYVSKPISLARFMDAVGALV' A
#
# COMPACT_ATOMS: atom_id res chain seq x y z
N MET A 1 -16.38 -14.58 9.92
CA MET A 1 -15.00 -14.50 9.39
C MET A 1 -14.66 -13.01 9.39
N VAL A 2 -13.68 -12.57 10.16
CA VAL A 2 -13.34 -11.14 10.22
C VAL A 2 -12.61 -10.82 8.93
N HIS A 3 -13.23 -10.03 8.05
CA HIS A 3 -12.57 -9.54 6.84
C HIS A 3 -11.92 -8.20 7.19
N VAL A 4 -10.60 -8.13 7.12
CA VAL A 4 -9.83 -6.90 7.30
C VAL A 4 -9.52 -6.33 5.93
N THR A 5 -9.77 -5.04 5.74
CA THR A 5 -9.46 -4.33 4.50
C THR A 5 -7.96 -4.01 4.42
N GLY A 6 -7.43 -3.80 3.21
CA GLY A 6 -6.03 -3.39 3.05
C GLY A 6 -5.70 -2.06 3.75
N HIS A 7 -6.67 -1.14 3.81
CA HIS A 7 -6.51 0.14 4.51
C HIS A 7 -6.39 -0.05 6.04
N GLU A 8 -7.27 -0.85 6.64
CA GLU A 8 -7.20 -1.19 8.07
C GLU A 8 -5.88 -1.89 8.41
N LEU A 9 -5.45 -2.83 7.57
CA LEU A 9 -4.18 -3.52 7.74
C LEU A 9 -2.98 -2.57 7.73
N ILE A 10 -2.97 -1.56 6.84
CA ILE A 10 -1.90 -0.56 6.83
C ILE A 10 -1.88 0.21 8.16
N LEU A 11 -3.05 0.65 8.65
CA LEU A 11 -3.14 1.36 9.92
C LEU A 11 -2.64 0.52 11.09
N GLU A 12 -3.03 -0.75 11.17
CA GLU A 12 -2.58 -1.68 12.20
C GLU A 12 -1.06 -1.90 12.13
N LEU A 13 -0.52 -2.12 10.93
CA LEU A 13 0.94 -2.28 10.73
C LEU A 13 1.72 -1.04 11.14
N LYS A 14 1.20 0.16 10.88
CA LYS A 14 1.88 1.42 11.21
C LYS A 14 1.72 1.83 12.68
N ALA A 15 0.72 1.29 13.39
CA ALA A 15 0.55 1.49 14.82
C ALA A 15 1.43 0.55 15.66
N ASP A 16 1.87 -0.58 15.11
CA ASP A 16 2.72 -1.56 15.78
C ASP A 16 4.20 -1.10 15.80
N GLU A 17 4.83 -1.08 16.97
CA GLU A 17 6.20 -0.58 17.14
C GLU A 17 7.26 -1.40 16.40
N GLU A 18 7.05 -2.71 16.25
CA GLU A 18 7.98 -3.61 15.57
C GLU A 18 7.79 -3.58 14.06
N LEU A 19 6.56 -3.36 13.60
CA LEU A 19 6.19 -3.45 12.18
C LEU A 19 6.13 -2.10 11.46
N ARG A 20 6.03 -0.97 12.17
CA ARG A 20 5.80 0.35 11.55
C ARG A 20 6.83 0.76 10.51
N GLU A 21 8.08 0.30 10.65
CA GLU A 21 9.17 0.63 9.73
C GLU A 21 9.10 -0.15 8.42
N ILE A 22 8.31 -1.23 8.34
CA ILE A 22 8.18 -2.04 7.13
C ILE A 22 7.51 -1.20 6.03
N PRO A 23 8.13 -1.00 4.86
CA PRO A 23 7.54 -0.23 3.78
C PRO A 23 6.33 -0.98 3.20
N VAL A 24 5.22 -0.25 3.02
CA VAL A 24 3.99 -0.80 2.44
C VAL A 24 3.74 -0.20 1.06
N MET A 25 3.58 -1.08 0.07
CA MET A 25 3.09 -0.74 -1.26
C MET A 25 1.68 -1.27 -1.45
N ALA A 26 0.74 -0.37 -1.71
CA ALA A 26 -0.63 -0.74 -2.01
C ALA A 26 -0.82 -1.04 -3.51
N VAL A 27 -1.52 -2.14 -3.82
CA VAL A 27 -1.82 -2.55 -5.20
C VAL A 27 -3.33 -2.65 -5.41
N THR A 28 -3.91 -1.63 -6.03
CA THR A 28 -5.37 -1.50 -6.17
C THR A 28 -5.87 -1.99 -7.54
N ALA A 29 -7.13 -2.41 -7.62
CA ALA A 29 -7.86 -2.54 -8.89
C ALA A 29 -8.64 -1.28 -9.27
N TYR A 30 -8.79 -0.33 -8.33
CA TYR A 30 -9.59 0.88 -8.47
C TYR A 30 -8.72 2.09 -8.13
N ALA A 31 -8.34 2.87 -9.16
CA ALA A 31 -7.43 4.00 -9.05
C ALA A 31 -8.17 5.34 -8.95
N GLY A 32 -9.08 5.45 -7.97
CA GLY A 32 -9.71 6.73 -7.66
C GLY A 32 -8.74 7.62 -6.88
N ARG A 33 -8.69 8.92 -7.18
CA ARG A 33 -7.80 9.87 -6.48
C ARG A 33 -8.02 9.85 -4.95
N ASP A 34 -9.28 9.82 -4.53
CA ASP A 34 -9.65 9.77 -3.11
C ASP A 34 -9.18 8.46 -2.43
N ASP A 35 -9.09 7.35 -3.19
CA ASP A 35 -8.59 6.08 -2.66
C ASP A 35 -7.08 6.10 -2.48
N GLU A 36 -6.35 6.67 -3.45
CA GLU A 36 -4.90 6.87 -3.35
C GLU A 36 -4.55 7.77 -2.16
N ASP A 37 -5.21 8.91 -2.02
CA ASP A 37 -4.96 9.85 -0.92
C ASP A 37 -5.21 9.19 0.44
N ARG A 38 -6.29 8.42 0.58
CA ARG A 38 -6.62 7.67 1.80
C ARG A 38 -5.57 6.62 2.13
N ILE A 39 -5.14 5.82 1.15
CA ILE A 39 -4.15 4.76 1.35
C ILE A 39 -2.76 5.33 1.69
N ARG A 40 -2.37 6.44 1.06
CA ARG A 40 -1.13 7.14 1.40
C ARG A 40 -1.18 7.73 2.80
N ALA A 41 -2.30 8.34 3.19
CA ALA A 41 -2.50 8.86 4.54
C ALA A 41 -2.44 7.77 5.62
N ALA A 42 -2.85 6.53 5.30
CA ALA A 42 -2.70 5.40 6.20
C ALA A 42 -1.23 4.98 6.43
N GLY A 43 -0.31 5.39 5.55
CA GLY A 43 1.13 5.11 5.67
C GLY A 43 1.70 4.20 4.59
N ALA A 44 0.97 3.95 3.49
CA ALA A 44 1.56 3.33 2.32
C ALA A 44 2.50 4.31 1.62
N VAL A 45 3.74 3.90 1.40
CA VAL A 45 4.78 4.71 0.76
C VAL A 45 4.71 4.62 -0.77
N ALA A 46 4.12 3.55 -1.30
CA ALA A 46 3.85 3.38 -2.72
C ALA A 46 2.40 2.97 -2.98
N TYR A 47 1.88 3.40 -4.12
CA TYR A 47 0.53 3.09 -4.58
C TYR A 47 0.60 2.75 -6.07
N VAL A 48 0.09 1.59 -6.45
CA VAL A 48 0.08 1.16 -7.85
C VAL A 48 -1.26 0.58 -8.24
N SER A 49 -1.77 1.03 -9.40
CA SER A 49 -3.00 0.54 -9.99
C SER A 49 -2.78 -0.65 -10.92
N LYS A 50 -3.73 -1.59 -10.89
CA LYS A 50 -3.88 -2.65 -11.88
C LYS A 50 -4.58 -2.10 -13.14
N PRO A 51 -4.30 -2.64 -14.33
CA PRO A 51 -3.26 -3.64 -14.60
C PRO A 51 -1.86 -3.01 -14.49
N ILE A 52 -0.92 -3.79 -13.94
CA ILE A 52 0.48 -3.38 -13.75
C ILE A 52 1.38 -4.36 -14.50
N SER A 53 2.35 -3.85 -15.25
CA SER A 53 3.37 -4.68 -15.88
C SER A 53 4.41 -5.15 -14.86
N LEU A 54 5.06 -6.28 -15.11
CA LEU A 54 6.13 -6.77 -14.24
C LEU A 54 7.28 -5.77 -14.12
N ALA A 55 7.68 -5.13 -15.23
CA ALA A 55 8.73 -4.11 -15.21
C ALA A 55 8.38 -2.96 -14.25
N ARG A 56 7.18 -2.37 -14.39
CA ARG A 56 6.72 -1.28 -13.52
C ARG A 56 6.59 -1.72 -12.06
N PHE A 57 6.19 -2.97 -11.81
CA PHE A 57 6.15 -3.53 -10.46
C PHE A 57 7.54 -3.60 -9.84
N MET A 58 8.52 -4.12 -10.59
CA MET A 58 9.91 -4.24 -10.13
C MET A 58 10.53 -2.86 -9.86
N ASP A 59 10.26 -1.87 -10.71
CA ASP A 59 10.71 -0.49 -10.49
C ASP A 59 10.13 0.07 -9.19
N ALA A 60 8.82 -0.14 -8.95
CA ALA A 60 8.15 0.32 -7.74
C ALA A 60 8.69 -0.36 -6.48
N VAL A 61 8.97 -1.67 -6.53
CA VAL A 61 9.60 -2.41 -5.42
C VAL A 61 11.03 -1.90 -5.18
N GLY A 62 11.80 -1.67 -6.23
CA GLY A 62 13.17 -1.15 -6.14
C GLY A 62 13.25 0.23 -5.49
N ALA A 63 12.18 1.02 -5.56
CA ALA A 63 12.09 2.33 -4.89
C ALA A 63 11.76 2.25 -3.38
N LEU A 64 11.48 1.05 -2.84
CA LEU A 64 11.16 0.83 -1.41
C LEU A 64 12.37 0.45 -0.55
N VAL A 65 13.50 0.09 -1.19
CA VAL A 65 14.74 -0.41 -0.56
C VAL A 65 15.88 0.58 -0.67
#